data_AF-R7KF26-F1
#
_entry.id   AF-R7KF26-F1
#
_cell.length_a   1.000
_cell.length_b   1.000
_cell.length_c   1.000
_cell.angle_alpha   90.00
_cell.angle_beta   90.00
_cell.angle_gamma   90.00
#
_symmetry.space_group_name_H-M   'P 1'
#
loop_
_entity.id
_entity.type
_entity.pdbx_description
1 polymer ?
#
loop_
_entity_poly.entity_id
_entity_poly.type
_entity_poly.pdbx_seq_one_letter_code
_entity_poly.pdbx_strand_id
1 'polypeptide(L)'
;MININHCPASDFEAEFQLIFNNHMKGLPICHNGLQVRAIGFQNFKKHWIGAMVTPWSILVVLAQGNKSNWPEIQVGKILSITLPAGAFSFLGMVSDRLGKFLACSLMSPVDPLFNQRSAEAFAARALMLMLTPESDSSHTTHSTRSAIPENLSRRDFFTTFSKEMIADDKP
;
A
#
# COMPACT_ATOMS: atom_id res chain seq x y z
N MET A 1 20.20 -1.88 7.70
CA MET A 1 20.16 -0.40 7.73
C MET A 1 20.37 0.12 6.33
N ILE A 2 19.34 0.74 5.75
CA ILE A 2 19.40 1.32 4.39
C ILE A 2 20.32 2.55 4.42
N ASN A 3 21.32 2.58 3.55
CA ASN A 3 22.22 3.71 3.35
C ASN A 3 21.50 4.79 2.54
N ILE A 4 21.51 6.05 2.98
CA ILE A 4 20.80 7.17 2.35
C ILE A 4 21.22 7.42 0.89
N ASN A 5 22.42 6.96 0.51
CA ASN A 5 22.96 7.12 -0.84
C ASN A 5 22.58 6.00 -1.81
N HIS A 6 21.82 4.99 -1.35
CA HIS A 6 21.35 3.90 -2.20
C HIS A 6 19.82 3.86 -2.20
N CYS A 7 19.24 3.85 -3.40
CA CYS A 7 17.81 3.66 -3.58
C CYS A 7 17.41 2.30 -2.95
N PRO A 8 16.41 2.25 -2.05
CA PRO A 8 16.08 1.02 -1.32
C PRO A 8 15.21 0.04 -2.10
N ALA A 9 14.98 0.26 -3.40
CA ALA A 9 14.08 -0.55 -4.21
C ALA A 9 14.41 -2.06 -4.13
N SER A 10 15.68 -2.43 -4.24
CA SER A 10 16.12 -3.83 -4.15
C SER A 10 15.90 -4.45 -2.76
N ASP A 11 16.12 -3.68 -1.70
CA ASP A 11 15.83 -4.12 -0.32
C ASP A 11 14.34 -4.35 -0.11
N PHE A 12 13.49 -3.47 -0.66
CA PHE A 12 12.04 -3.63 -0.63
C PHE A 12 11.58 -4.85 -1.44
N GLU A 13 12.11 -5.06 -2.65
CA GLU A 13 11.81 -6.28 -3.43
C GLU A 13 12.20 -7.53 -2.66
N ALA A 14 13.41 -7.57 -2.09
CA ALA A 14 13.88 -8.72 -1.31
C ALA A 14 12.99 -8.98 -0.07
N GLU A 15 12.61 -7.94 0.66
CA GLU A 15 11.76 -8.07 1.83
C GLU A 15 10.35 -8.57 1.49
N PHE A 16 9.73 -7.96 0.49
CA PHE A 16 8.39 -8.37 0.08
C PHE A 16 8.40 -9.77 -0.58
N GLN A 17 9.48 -10.16 -1.22
CA GLN A 17 9.66 -11.54 -1.71
C GLN A 17 9.78 -12.54 -0.56
N LEU A 18 10.45 -12.19 0.54
CA LEU A 18 10.48 -13.01 1.76
C LEU A 18 9.07 -13.14 2.37
N ILE A 19 8.34 -12.03 2.48
CA ILE A 19 6.94 -12.04 2.96
C ILE A 19 6.08 -12.93 2.07
N PHE A 20 6.25 -12.85 0.74
CA PHE A 20 5.55 -13.72 -0.19
C PHE A 20 5.81 -15.18 0.14
N ASN A 21 7.08 -15.58 0.18
CA ASN A 21 7.47 -16.97 0.36
C ASN A 21 7.05 -17.55 1.72
N ASN A 22 7.09 -16.74 2.79
CA ASN A 22 6.90 -17.21 4.15
C ASN A 22 5.46 -17.12 4.65
N HIS A 23 4.68 -16.15 4.14
CA HIS A 23 3.37 -15.81 4.72
C HIS A 23 2.23 -15.77 3.71
N MET A 24 2.49 -15.41 2.45
CA MET A 24 1.42 -15.13 1.49
C MET A 24 1.23 -16.22 0.43
N LYS A 25 2.30 -16.95 0.09
CA LYS A 25 2.27 -17.94 -0.99
C LYS A 25 1.20 -19.00 -0.73
N GLY A 26 0.32 -19.19 -1.71
CA GLY A 26 -0.78 -20.16 -1.65
C GLY A 26 -2.07 -19.63 -1.01
N LEU A 27 -2.08 -18.41 -0.47
CA LEU A 27 -3.32 -17.79 -0.01
C LEU A 27 -4.23 -17.41 -1.19
N PRO A 28 -5.57 -17.54 -1.07
CA PRO A 28 -6.51 -17.23 -2.15
C PRO A 28 -6.47 -15.78 -2.66
N ILE A 29 -5.98 -14.86 -1.82
CA ILE A 29 -5.83 -13.44 -2.17
C ILE A 29 -4.67 -13.17 -3.13
N CYS A 30 -3.79 -14.15 -3.37
CA CYS A 30 -2.63 -13.98 -4.24
C CYS A 30 -2.98 -14.21 -5.71
N HIS A 31 -2.62 -13.22 -6.53
CA HIS A 31 -2.67 -13.28 -7.98
C HIS A 31 -1.43 -14.02 -8.54
N ASN A 32 -1.63 -15.25 -9.03
CA ASN A 32 -0.54 -16.13 -9.51
C ASN A 32 0.26 -15.55 -10.70
N GLY A 33 -0.34 -14.66 -11.48
CA GLY A 33 0.32 -13.98 -12.61
C GLY A 33 1.20 -12.78 -12.24
N LEU A 34 1.31 -12.44 -10.95
CA LEU A 34 2.09 -11.28 -10.50
C LEU A 34 3.32 -11.72 -9.69
N GLN A 35 4.34 -10.88 -9.73
CA GLN A 35 5.58 -11.01 -8.96
C GLN A 35 5.81 -9.74 -8.15
N VAL A 36 6.64 -9.85 -7.11
CA VAL A 36 7.05 -8.71 -6.31
C VAL A 36 7.96 -7.79 -7.13
N ARG A 37 7.58 -6.52 -7.28
CA ARG A 37 8.37 -5.50 -8.00
C ARG A 37 8.29 -4.14 -7.33
N ALA A 38 9.42 -3.45 -7.24
CA ALA A 38 9.54 -2.07 -6.80
C ALA A 38 9.53 -1.13 -8.01
N ILE A 39 8.69 -0.11 -7.95
CA ILE A 39 8.39 0.77 -9.09
C ILE A 39 8.59 2.23 -8.68
N GLY A 40 9.36 2.97 -9.48
CA GLY A 40 9.45 4.42 -9.40
C GLY A 40 10.05 4.98 -8.11
N PHE A 41 10.93 4.24 -7.41
CA PHE A 41 11.54 4.74 -6.18
C PHE A 41 12.35 6.02 -6.45
N GLN A 42 12.02 7.08 -5.70
CA GLN A 42 12.63 8.40 -5.85
C GLN A 42 12.73 9.14 -4.51
N ASN A 43 13.56 10.19 -4.49
CA ASN A 43 13.68 11.06 -3.34
C ASN A 43 12.43 11.92 -3.18
N PHE A 44 11.90 11.96 -1.96
CA PHE A 44 10.80 12.83 -1.54
C PHE A 44 11.07 13.36 -0.13
N LYS A 45 11.23 14.69 0.00
CA LYS A 45 11.53 15.37 1.28
C LYS A 45 12.70 14.75 2.08
N LYS A 46 13.78 14.36 1.38
CA LYS A 46 14.97 13.65 1.94
C LYS A 46 14.68 12.23 2.45
N HIS A 47 13.57 11.65 2.03
CA HIS A 47 13.19 10.26 2.26
C HIS A 47 12.96 9.56 0.91
N TRP A 48 12.62 8.27 0.94
CA TRP A 48 12.36 7.51 -0.27
C TRP A 48 10.88 7.19 -0.39
N ILE A 49 10.28 7.49 -1.55
CA ILE A 49 8.91 7.08 -1.87
C ILE A 49 8.95 6.21 -3.13
N GLY A 50 8.14 5.17 -3.18
CA GLY A 50 8.03 4.27 -4.32
C GLY A 50 6.75 3.43 -4.25
N ALA A 51 6.42 2.74 -5.32
CA ALA A 51 5.30 1.79 -5.33
C ALA A 51 5.82 0.35 -5.31
N MET A 52 5.05 -0.54 -4.72
CA MET A 52 5.26 -1.99 -4.72
C MET A 52 4.08 -2.65 -5.43
N VAL A 53 4.39 -3.48 -6.41
CA VAL A 53 3.47 -4.48 -6.95
C VAL A 53 3.79 -5.80 -6.26
N THR A 54 2.77 -6.48 -5.76
CA THR A 54 2.90 -7.80 -5.13
C THR A 54 1.73 -8.68 -5.58
N PRO A 55 1.82 -10.01 -5.42
CA PRO A 55 0.70 -10.90 -5.70
C PRO A 55 -0.58 -10.58 -4.92
N TRP A 56 -0.49 -10.01 -3.72
CA TRP A 56 -1.67 -9.77 -2.87
C TRP A 56 -2.14 -8.31 -2.85
N SER A 57 -1.30 -7.35 -3.23
CA SER A 57 -1.63 -5.92 -3.17
C SER A 57 -0.71 -5.05 -4.03
N ILE A 58 -1.22 -3.89 -4.47
CA ILE A 58 -0.43 -2.77 -4.98
C ILE A 58 -0.48 -1.65 -3.95
N LEU A 59 0.66 -1.09 -3.58
CA LEU A 59 0.78 -0.10 -2.50
C LEU A 59 1.92 0.90 -2.74
N VAL A 60 1.83 2.08 -2.15
CA VAL A 60 2.91 3.07 -2.10
C VAL A 60 3.60 2.99 -0.74
N VAL A 61 4.93 2.97 -0.74
CA VAL A 61 5.75 2.99 0.47
C VAL A 61 6.48 4.30 0.62
N LEU A 62 6.64 4.74 1.86
CA LEU A 62 7.54 5.82 2.26
C LEU A 62 8.54 5.26 3.27
N ALA A 63 9.83 5.40 2.98
CA ALA A 63 10.92 4.80 3.73
C ALA A 63 11.94 5.85 4.19
N GLN A 64 12.59 5.57 5.31
CA GLN A 64 13.55 6.46 5.93
C GLN A 64 14.78 6.69 5.03
N GLY A 65 14.95 7.93 4.59
CA GLY A 65 16.22 8.44 4.05
C GLY A 65 17.06 9.10 5.15
N ASN A 66 16.96 10.43 5.29
CA ASN A 66 17.61 11.17 6.36
C ASN A 66 16.96 10.86 7.71
N LYS A 67 17.78 10.49 8.71
CA LYS A 67 17.27 10.10 10.03
C LYS A 67 16.76 11.28 10.85
N SER A 68 17.35 12.46 10.68
CA SER A 68 17.09 13.62 11.55
C SER A 68 15.69 14.21 11.38
N ASN A 69 15.03 13.95 10.26
CA ASN A 69 13.68 14.46 9.94
C ASN A 69 12.65 13.35 9.71
N TRP A 70 12.98 12.09 9.99
CA TRP A 70 12.03 10.98 9.85
C TRP A 70 11.00 11.03 10.98
N PRO A 71 9.69 10.99 10.68
CA PRO A 71 8.67 11.02 11.72
C PRO A 71 8.76 9.78 12.61
N GLU A 72 8.30 9.91 13.85
CA GLU A 72 8.13 8.76 14.71
C GLU A 72 6.99 7.86 14.18
N ILE A 73 7.36 6.65 13.76
CA ILE A 73 6.40 5.66 13.27
C ILE A 73 5.98 4.73 14.41
N GLN A 74 4.67 4.70 14.67
CA GLN A 74 4.02 3.69 15.50
C GLN A 74 3.49 2.56 14.60
N VAL A 75 3.96 1.34 14.83
CA VAL A 75 3.57 0.17 14.03
C VAL A 75 2.09 -0.14 14.25
N GLY A 76 1.36 -0.41 13.16
CA GLY A 76 -0.07 -0.70 13.18
C GLY A 76 -0.97 0.53 13.35
N LYS A 77 -0.40 1.75 13.37
CA LYS A 77 -1.16 3.00 13.40
C LYS A 77 -1.12 3.70 12.05
N ILE A 78 -2.22 4.38 11.72
CA ILE A 78 -2.33 5.19 10.52
C ILE A 78 -1.76 6.58 10.81
N LEU A 79 -0.92 7.06 9.90
CA LEU A 79 -0.37 8.41 9.87
C LEU A 79 -0.80 9.07 8.55
N SER A 80 -1.33 10.29 8.65
CA SER A 80 -1.68 11.10 7.48
C SER A 80 -0.41 11.78 6.93
N ILE A 81 -0.08 11.51 5.67
CA ILE A 81 1.06 12.12 4.97
C ILE A 81 0.55 13.00 3.85
N THR A 82 0.91 14.29 3.89
CA THR A 82 0.62 15.23 2.81
C THR A 82 1.66 15.10 1.69
N LEU A 83 1.20 14.56 0.57
CA LEU A 83 1.87 14.55 -0.73
C LEU A 83 1.37 15.73 -1.58
N PRO A 84 2.00 16.04 -2.72
CA PRO A 84 1.55 17.11 -3.61
C PRO A 84 0.07 17.03 -4.01
N ALA A 85 -0.46 15.83 -4.24
CA ALA A 85 -1.88 15.62 -4.56
C ALA A 85 -2.83 15.74 -3.34
N GLY A 86 -2.30 15.91 -2.13
CA GLY A 86 -3.10 16.01 -0.90
C GLY A 86 -2.69 15.00 0.17
N ALA A 87 -3.59 14.78 1.13
CA ALA A 87 -3.34 13.93 2.29
C ALA A 87 -3.72 12.47 2.02
N PHE A 88 -2.82 11.54 2.36
CA PHE A 88 -3.01 10.10 2.21
C PHE A 88 -2.78 9.39 3.53
N SER A 89 -3.54 8.32 3.77
CA SER A 89 -3.42 7.46 4.95
C SER A 89 -2.34 6.41 4.74
N PHE A 90 -1.28 6.47 5.54
CA PHE A 90 -0.21 5.48 5.54
C PHE A 90 -0.21 4.68 6.85
N LEU A 91 -0.12 3.36 6.76
CA LEU A 91 0.04 2.46 7.90
C LEU A 91 1.51 2.34 8.28
N GLY A 92 1.82 2.49 9.58
CA GLY A 92 3.15 2.22 10.12
C GLY A 92 3.49 0.73 10.11
N MET A 93 4.58 0.38 9.45
CA MET A 93 5.10 -0.97 9.29
C MET A 93 6.52 -1.08 9.86
N VAL A 94 6.97 -2.29 10.16
CA VAL A 94 8.34 -2.59 10.56
C VAL A 94 8.82 -3.88 9.93
N SER A 95 10.09 -3.92 9.56
CA SER A 95 10.81 -5.10 9.11
C SER A 95 12.25 -5.03 9.63
N ASP A 96 12.86 -6.19 9.87
CA ASP A 96 14.26 -6.26 10.31
C ASP A 96 15.23 -5.70 9.25
N ARG A 97 14.91 -5.91 7.96
CA ARG A 97 15.73 -5.42 6.84
C ARG A 97 15.55 -3.92 6.64
N LEU A 98 14.31 -3.47 6.60
CA LEU A 98 13.92 -2.13 6.17
C LEU A 98 13.86 -1.12 7.32
N GLY A 99 13.76 -1.60 8.56
CA GLY A 99 13.38 -0.77 9.70
C GLY A 99 11.91 -0.37 9.64
N LYS A 100 11.57 0.78 10.24
CA LYS A 100 10.21 1.32 10.21
C LYS A 100 9.95 2.06 8.91
N PHE A 101 8.84 1.76 8.26
CA PHE A 101 8.38 2.41 7.04
C PHE A 101 6.87 2.62 7.07
N LEU A 102 6.35 3.35 6.10
CA LEU A 102 4.94 3.67 5.95
C LEU A 102 4.42 3.03 4.66
N ALA A 103 3.21 2.45 4.69
CA ALA A 103 2.58 1.83 3.52
C ALA A 103 1.15 2.34 3.31
N CYS A 104 0.85 2.80 2.10
CA CYS A 104 -0.49 3.20 1.67
C CYS A 104 -0.99 2.18 0.64
N SER A 105 -1.98 1.37 1.00
CA SER A 105 -2.56 0.39 0.09
C SER A 105 -3.37 1.11 -0.99
N LEU A 106 -3.11 0.80 -2.26
CA LEU A 106 -3.87 1.28 -3.39
C LEU A 106 -4.93 0.27 -3.85
N MET A 107 -4.59 -1.02 -3.80
CA MET A 107 -5.45 -2.11 -4.25
C MET A 107 -5.13 -3.41 -3.49
N SER A 108 -6.16 -4.09 -2.99
CA SER A 108 -6.08 -5.42 -2.34
C SER A 108 -7.48 -6.05 -2.26
N PRO A 109 -7.69 -7.29 -2.73
CA PRO A 109 -6.78 -8.06 -3.57
C PRO A 109 -6.54 -7.37 -4.92
N VAL A 110 -5.48 -7.77 -5.64
CA VAL A 110 -5.26 -7.27 -7.00
C VAL A 110 -6.30 -7.88 -7.94
N ASP A 111 -6.91 -7.04 -8.79
CA ASP A 111 -7.93 -7.47 -9.74
C ASP A 111 -7.39 -8.58 -10.67
N PRO A 112 -8.09 -9.72 -10.83
CA PRO A 112 -7.69 -10.83 -11.69
C PRO A 112 -7.45 -10.47 -13.17
N LEU A 113 -7.97 -9.33 -13.64
CA LEU A 113 -7.75 -8.85 -15.01
C LEU A 113 -6.36 -8.24 -15.22
N PHE A 114 -5.63 -7.98 -14.13
CA PHE A 114 -4.28 -7.44 -14.23
C PHE A 114 -3.27 -8.51 -14.66
N ASN A 115 -2.34 -8.10 -15.52
CA ASN A 115 -1.08 -8.81 -15.70
C ASN A 115 0.07 -7.98 -15.12
N GLN A 116 1.28 -8.53 -15.09
CA GLN A 116 2.45 -7.85 -14.52
C GLN A 116 2.64 -6.44 -15.09
N ARG A 117 2.56 -6.29 -16.41
CA ARG A 117 2.76 -5.01 -17.09
C ARG A 117 1.69 -3.99 -16.70
N SER A 118 0.41 -4.37 -16.67
CA SER A 118 -0.66 -3.44 -16.30
C SER A 118 -0.62 -3.07 -14.81
N ALA A 119 -0.18 -3.99 -13.94
CA ALA A 119 0.02 -3.72 -12.52
C ALA A 119 1.15 -2.71 -12.27
N GLU A 120 2.29 -2.90 -12.94
CA GLU A 120 3.41 -1.96 -12.86
C GLU A 120 3.04 -0.59 -13.44
N ALA A 121 2.33 -0.55 -14.57
CA ALA A 121 1.85 0.70 -15.17
C ALA A 121 0.88 1.44 -14.24
N PHE A 122 -0.06 0.72 -13.61
CA PHE A 122 -0.96 1.28 -12.62
C PHE A 122 -0.20 1.82 -11.40
N ALA A 123 0.73 1.05 -10.84
CA ALA A 123 1.55 1.45 -9.70
C ALA A 123 2.36 2.72 -10.00
N ALA A 124 3.03 2.76 -11.16
CA ALA A 124 3.78 3.92 -11.61
C ALA A 124 2.88 5.15 -11.79
N ARG A 125 1.70 4.97 -12.41
CA ARG A 125 0.76 6.07 -12.64
C ARG A 125 0.17 6.61 -11.34
N ALA A 126 -0.20 5.73 -10.41
CA ALA A 126 -0.71 6.14 -9.11
C ALA A 126 0.35 6.92 -8.31
N LEU A 127 1.59 6.42 -8.26
CA LEU A 127 2.69 7.14 -7.61
C LEU A 127 2.91 8.52 -8.24
N MET A 128 2.92 8.61 -9.58
CA MET A 128 3.05 9.88 -10.28
C MET A 128 1.92 10.85 -9.92
N LEU A 129 0.67 10.38 -9.91
CA LEU A 129 -0.49 11.22 -9.57
C LEU A 129 -0.40 11.72 -8.12
N MET A 130 -0.08 10.84 -7.16
CA MET A 130 0.11 11.22 -5.76
C MET A 130 1.20 12.29 -5.56
N LEU A 131 2.20 12.31 -6.45
CA LEU A 131 3.31 13.27 -6.45
C LEU A 131 3.10 14.50 -7.35
N THR A 132 1.98 14.59 -8.04
CA THR A 132 1.62 15.77 -8.85
C THR A 132 0.64 16.63 -8.06
N PRO A 133 0.80 17.97 -8.01
CA PRO A 133 -0.21 18.83 -7.40
C PRO A 133 -1.56 18.64 -8.07
N GLU A 134 -2.63 18.65 -7.28
CA GLU A 134 -3.98 18.82 -7.82
C GLU A 134 -4.00 20.18 -8.54
N SER A 135 -4.12 20.17 -9.87
CA SER A 135 -4.47 21.40 -10.59
C SER A 135 -5.85 21.82 -10.11
N ASP A 136 -6.03 23.09 -9.72
CA ASP A 136 -7.33 23.68 -9.37
C ASP A 136 -8.32 23.54 -10.55
N SER A 137 -8.91 22.36 -10.71
CA SER A 137 -10.12 22.17 -11.48
C SER A 137 -11.27 22.39 -10.51
N SER A 138 -11.72 23.65 -10.46
CA SER A 138 -13.02 24.00 -9.92
C SER A 138 -14.11 23.06 -10.46
N HIS A 139 -14.85 22.42 -9.53
CA HIS A 139 -16.05 21.57 -9.71
C HIS A 139 -15.75 20.09 -10.04
N THR A 140 -16.27 19.06 -9.36
CA THR A 140 -17.40 18.91 -8.44
C THR A 140 -17.03 17.84 -7.41
N THR A 141 -17.19 18.16 -6.12
CA THR A 141 -17.17 17.17 -5.05
C THR A 141 -18.31 16.17 -5.23
N HIS A 142 -18.06 15.03 -5.87
CA HIS A 142 -18.67 13.79 -5.39
C HIS A 142 -17.81 13.30 -4.24
N SER A 143 -18.11 13.85 -3.07
CA SER A 143 -17.81 13.22 -1.80
C SER A 143 -18.53 11.88 -1.80
N THR A 144 -17.90 10.83 -2.32
CA THR A 144 -18.21 9.49 -1.82
C THR A 144 -17.68 9.50 -0.40
N ARG A 145 -18.52 10.00 0.50
CA ARG A 145 -18.43 9.78 1.93
C ARG A 145 -18.34 8.26 2.09
N SER A 146 -17.12 7.73 2.13
CA SER A 146 -16.86 6.43 2.71
C SER A 146 -17.20 6.62 4.17
N ALA A 147 -18.49 6.42 4.49
CA ALA A 147 -18.94 6.26 5.84
C ALA A 147 -18.34 4.93 6.30
N ILE A 148 -17.11 4.99 6.79
CA ILE A 148 -16.61 4.00 7.73
C ILE A 148 -17.31 4.38 9.03
N PRO A 149 -18.30 3.62 9.51
CA PRO A 149 -18.83 3.88 10.84
C PRO A 149 -17.68 3.73 11.83
N GLU A 150 -17.50 4.74 12.70
CA GLU A 150 -16.38 4.90 13.64
C GLU A 150 -16.26 3.78 14.70
N ASN A 151 -17.00 2.68 14.59
CA ASN A 151 -16.93 1.58 15.54
C ASN A 151 -17.18 0.21 14.89
N LEU A 152 -16.46 -0.10 13.81
CA LEU A 152 -16.38 -1.49 13.35
C LEU A 152 -15.29 -2.20 14.16
N SER A 153 -15.73 -2.94 15.18
CA SER A 153 -14.85 -3.92 15.82
C SER A 153 -14.54 -5.02 14.81
N ARG A 154 -13.32 -5.58 14.85
CA ARG A 154 -12.92 -6.73 14.02
C ARG A 154 -13.93 -7.88 14.09
N ARG A 155 -14.64 -8.01 15.21
CA ARG A 155 -15.68 -9.02 15.45
C ARG A 155 -16.91 -8.84 14.56
N ASP A 156 -17.29 -7.60 14.24
CA ASP A 156 -18.49 -7.28 13.45
C ASP A 156 -18.32 -7.60 11.96
N PHE A 157 -17.08 -7.50 11.48
CA PHE A 157 -16.71 -7.86 10.10
C PHE A 157 -16.90 -9.36 9.83
N PHE A 158 -16.46 -10.23 10.74
CA PHE A 158 -16.59 -11.69 10.57
C PHE A 158 -18.04 -12.19 10.71
N THR A 159 -18.87 -11.54 11.53
CA THR A 159 -20.31 -11.86 11.60
C THR A 159 -21.05 -11.52 10.31
N THR A 160 -20.65 -10.46 9.61
CA THR A 160 -21.26 -10.08 8.33
C THR A 160 -20.95 -11.11 7.25
N PHE A 161 -19.67 -11.52 7.14
CA PHE A 161 -19.24 -12.59 6.22
C PHE A 161 -19.88 -13.96 6.53
N SER A 162 -20.07 -14.29 7.81
CA SER A 162 -20.69 -15.57 8.19
C SER A 162 -22.18 -15.62 7.83
N LYS A 163 -22.85 -14.46 7.74
CA LYS A 163 -24.29 -14.40 7.44
C LYS A 163 -24.58 -14.55 5.94
N GLU A 164 -23.67 -14.12 5.07
CA GLU A 164 -23.78 -14.30 3.62
C GLU A 164 -23.53 -15.75 3.17
N MET A 165 -22.72 -16.52 3.90
CA MET A 165 -22.49 -17.96 3.61
C MET A 165 -23.60 -18.91 4.08
N ILE A 166 -24.57 -18.43 4.88
CA ILE A 166 -25.69 -19.26 5.37
C ILE A 166 -26.96 -19.03 4.51
N ALA A 167 -26.98 -18.01 3.66
CA ALA A 167 -28.16 -17.66 2.86
C ALA A 167 -28.29 -18.45 1.54
N ASP A 168 -27.27 -19.23 1.15
CA ASP A 168 -27.22 -19.94 -0.14
C ASP A 168 -27.39 -21.47 0.00
N ASP A 169 -27.84 -21.95 1.16
CA ASP A 169 -28.27 -23.33 1.35
C ASP A 169 -29.71 -23.37 1.87
N LYS A 170 -30.65 -23.32 0.94
CA LYS A 170 -32.00 -23.82 1.17
C LYS A 170 -32.45 -24.57 -0.09
N PRO A 171 -32.95 -25.81 0.04
CA PRO A 171 -33.21 -26.71 -1.09
C PRO A 171 -34.26 -26.20 -2.07
#